data_AF-A0A9E6V5T2-F1
#
_entry.id   AF-A0A9E6V5T2-F1
#
_cell.length_a   1.000
_cell.length_b   1.000
_cell.length_c   1.000
_cell.angle_alpha   90.00
_cell.angle_beta   90.00
_cell.angle_gamma   90.00
#
_symmetry.space_group_name_H-M   'P 1'
#
loop_
_entity.id
_entity.type
_entity.pdbx_description
1 polymer ?
#
loop_
_entity_poly.entity_id
_entity_poly.type
_entity_poly.pdbx_seq_one_letter_code
_entity_poly.pdbx_strand_id
1 'polypeptide(L)'
;MTASDANRLPLDRAIPVRELGLIAMDMDSTAITIECIDEIADFAGVKAEVSAITASAMRGELDFQESLRRRVACLEGLSTDVLRGVYEARLQPSPGLDELMRFAREHGVKTLLISGGFTYFTERMRARFGYTYTRAN
;
A
#
# COMPACT_ATOMS: atom_id res chain seq x y z
N MET A 1 14.60 32.04 3.20
CA MET A 1 14.79 30.70 3.82
C MET A 1 13.43 30.03 3.82
N THR A 2 13.11 29.33 2.74
CA THR A 2 11.79 28.73 2.49
C THR A 2 11.77 27.28 2.97
N ALA A 3 10.58 26.81 3.35
CA ALA A 3 10.31 25.52 3.98
C ALA A 3 11.23 24.35 3.56
N SER A 4 12.01 23.91 4.55
CA SER A 4 12.34 22.50 4.83
C SER A 4 13.10 21.69 3.76
N ASP A 5 14.43 21.73 3.86
CA ASP A 5 15.40 20.74 3.36
C ASP A 5 15.24 19.32 3.97
N ALA A 6 14.14 19.01 4.67
CA ALA A 6 14.01 17.78 5.47
C ALA A 6 13.85 16.47 4.67
N ASN A 7 13.67 16.54 3.35
CA ASN A 7 13.48 15.36 2.48
C ASN A 7 14.70 15.03 1.63
N ARG A 8 15.88 15.56 1.97
CA ARG A 8 17.14 15.21 1.30
C ARG A 8 17.98 14.33 2.21
N LEU A 9 18.28 13.12 1.74
CA LEU A 9 19.33 12.31 2.35
C LEU A 9 20.65 13.07 2.25
N PRO A 10 21.49 13.05 3.31
CA PRO A 10 22.79 13.68 3.23
C PRO A 10 23.61 13.02 2.11
N LEU A 11 24.36 13.83 1.36
CA LEU A 11 24.96 13.44 0.08
C LEU A 11 25.93 12.26 0.21
N ASP A 12 26.56 12.11 1.36
CA ASP A 12 27.45 11.00 1.71
C ASP A 12 26.72 9.65 1.86
N ARG A 13 25.39 9.67 1.97
CA ARG A 13 24.51 8.48 2.02
C ARG A 13 23.64 8.33 0.78
N ALA A 14 23.79 9.21 -0.22
CA ALA A 14 23.01 9.13 -1.45
C ALA A 14 23.48 7.95 -2.31
N ILE A 15 22.53 7.14 -2.77
CA ILE A 15 22.81 6.07 -3.74
C ILE A 15 22.79 6.71 -5.14
N PRO A 16 23.88 6.63 -5.93
CA PRO A 16 23.86 7.10 -7.30
C PRO A 16 22.77 6.39 -8.10
N VAL A 17 22.03 7.12 -8.93
CA VAL A 17 20.89 6.56 -9.68
C VAL A 17 21.30 5.36 -10.54
N ARG A 18 22.50 5.40 -11.14
CA ARG A 18 23.09 4.28 -11.92
C ARG A 18 23.35 3.00 -11.10
N GLU A 19 23.42 3.12 -9.77
CA GLU A 19 23.65 2.01 -8.84
C GLU A 19 22.33 1.56 -8.16
N LEU A 20 21.24 2.30 -8.38
CA LEU A 20 19.92 1.98 -7.83
C LEU A 20 19.28 0.82 -8.61
N GLY A 21 19.38 -0.40 -8.09
CA GLY A 21 18.83 -1.59 -8.75
C GLY A 21 17.32 -1.80 -8.53
N LEU A 22 16.81 -1.48 -7.34
CA LEU A 22 15.43 -1.78 -6.93
C LEU A 22 14.89 -0.69 -5.99
N ILE A 23 13.66 -0.26 -6.24
CA ILE A 23 12.84 0.49 -5.28
C ILE A 23 11.74 -0.45 -4.80
N ALA A 24 11.79 -0.81 -3.52
CA ALA A 24 10.73 -1.55 -2.85
C ALA A 24 9.90 -0.59 -2.00
N MET A 25 8.58 -0.72 -2.04
CA MET A 25 7.67 0.11 -1.26
C MET A 25 6.50 -0.71 -0.74
N ASP A 26 5.98 -0.30 0.42
CA ASP A 26 4.70 -0.75 0.92
C ASP A 26 3.55 -0.18 0.06
N MET A 27 2.35 -0.75 0.19
CA MET A 27 1.15 -0.29 -0.53
C MET A 27 0.31 0.66 0.31
N ASP A 28 -0.36 0.14 1.34
CA ASP A 28 -1.30 0.89 2.16
C ASP A 28 -0.57 2.01 2.91
N SER A 29 -1.18 3.19 2.97
CA SER A 29 -0.58 4.42 3.53
C SER A 29 0.83 4.78 2.99
N THR A 30 1.25 4.22 1.86
CA THR A 30 2.58 4.44 1.26
C THR A 30 2.47 4.72 -0.24
N ALA A 31 2.17 3.72 -1.07
CA ALA A 31 1.91 3.91 -2.49
C ALA A 31 0.49 4.46 -2.74
N ILE A 32 -0.43 4.17 -1.84
CA ILE A 32 -1.80 4.70 -1.84
C ILE A 32 -2.11 5.35 -0.49
N THR A 33 -3.11 6.24 -0.47
CA THR A 33 -3.41 7.06 0.72
C THR A 33 -4.43 6.42 1.67
N ILE A 34 -4.79 5.17 1.45
CA ILE A 34 -5.85 4.45 2.18
C ILE A 34 -5.31 3.17 2.80
N GLU A 35 -6.10 2.62 3.73
CA GLU A 35 -5.95 1.25 4.25
C GLU A 35 -7.00 0.36 3.58
N CYS A 36 -6.61 -0.46 2.60
CA CYS A 36 -7.56 -1.21 1.78
C CYS A 36 -8.56 -2.05 2.59
N ILE A 37 -8.12 -2.68 3.69
CA ILE A 37 -9.00 -3.53 4.50
C ILE A 37 -10.07 -2.74 5.26
N ASP A 38 -9.73 -1.53 5.72
CA ASP A 38 -10.68 -0.65 6.40
C ASP A 38 -11.72 -0.10 5.43
N GLU A 39 -11.29 0.22 4.20
CA GLU A 39 -12.21 0.65 3.14
C GLU A 39 -13.16 -0.46 2.70
N ILE A 40 -12.69 -1.71 2.60
CA ILE A 40 -13.57 -2.87 2.35
C ILE A 40 -14.58 -3.04 3.48
N ALA A 41 -14.11 -2.98 4.73
CA ALA A 41 -14.96 -3.13 5.91
C ALA A 41 -16.05 -2.05 5.98
N ASP A 42 -15.70 -0.81 5.63
CA ASP A 42 -16.63 0.31 5.57
C ASP A 42 -17.68 0.15 4.46
N PHE A 43 -17.28 -0.26 3.24
CA PHE A 43 -18.24 -0.59 2.18
C PHE A 43 -19.20 -1.73 2.54
N ALA A 44 -18.72 -2.65 3.38
CA ALA A 44 -19.46 -3.82 3.83
C ALA A 44 -20.29 -3.60 5.10
N GLY A 45 -20.18 -2.43 5.73
CA GLY A 45 -20.88 -2.11 6.98
C GLY A 45 -20.33 -2.80 8.23
N VAL A 46 -19.12 -3.38 8.17
CA VAL A 46 -18.44 -4.10 9.28
C VAL A 46 -17.19 -3.37 9.79
N LYS A 47 -17.12 -2.05 9.56
CA LYS A 47 -15.97 -1.22 9.96
C LYS A 47 -15.71 -1.25 11.46
N ALA A 48 -16.75 -1.30 12.27
CA ALA A 48 -16.62 -1.26 13.73
C ALA A 48 -15.85 -2.49 14.24
N GLU A 49 -16.19 -3.68 13.73
CA GLU A 49 -15.55 -4.94 14.08
C GLU A 49 -14.09 -4.97 13.66
N VAL A 50 -13.80 -4.58 12.41
CA VAL A 50 -12.43 -4.51 11.88
C VAL A 50 -11.60 -3.49 12.66
N SER A 51 -12.14 -2.31 12.96
CA SER A 51 -11.43 -1.26 13.71
C SER A 51 -11.09 -1.70 15.13
N ALA A 52 -11.98 -2.45 15.80
CA ALA A 52 -11.71 -2.99 17.13
C ALA A 52 -10.52 -3.97 17.11
N ILE A 53 -10.44 -4.83 16.09
CA ILE A 53 -9.32 -5.76 15.92
C ILE A 53 -8.02 -5.01 15.60
N THR A 54 -8.06 -4.02 14.70
CA THR A 54 -6.91 -3.16 14.38
C THR A 54 -6.38 -2.47 15.64
N ALA A 55 -7.25 -1.91 16.46
CA ALA A 55 -6.87 -1.25 17.71
C ALA A 55 -6.21 -2.22 18.70
N SER A 56 -6.71 -3.45 18.82
CA SER A 56 -6.06 -4.50 19.63
C SER A 56 -4.67 -4.86 19.12
N ALA A 57 -4.49 -4.98 17.80
CA ALA A 57 -3.19 -5.26 17.21
C ALA A 57 -2.18 -4.12 17.46
N MET A 58 -2.62 -2.87 17.34
CA MET A 58 -1.78 -1.70 17.65
C MET A 58 -1.38 -1.59 19.13
N ARG A 59 -2.19 -2.14 20.05
CA ARG A 59 -1.84 -2.27 21.47
C ARG A 59 -0.87 -3.43 21.74
N GLY A 60 -0.50 -4.20 20.73
CA GLY A 60 0.36 -5.39 20.85
C GLY A 60 -0.36 -6.61 21.43
N GLU A 61 -1.70 -6.59 21.51
CA GLU A 61 -2.50 -7.70 22.05
C GLU A 61 -2.66 -8.85 21.05
N LEU A 62 -2.46 -8.56 19.75
CA LEU A 62 -2.51 -9.52 18.65
C LEU A 62 -1.24 -9.39 17.83
N ASP A 63 -0.66 -10.52 17.42
CA ASP A 63 0.38 -10.49 16.39
C ASP A 63 -0.22 -10.10 15.02
N PHE A 64 0.65 -9.75 14.08
CA PHE A 64 0.21 -9.32 12.75
C PHE A 64 -0.62 -10.37 12.01
N GLN A 65 -0.21 -11.65 12.05
CA GLN A 65 -0.88 -12.71 11.31
C GLN A 65 -2.28 -12.98 11.88
N GLU A 66 -2.40 -13.01 13.20
CA GLU A 66 -3.64 -13.20 13.92
C GLU A 66 -4.59 -12.02 13.70
N SER A 67 -4.08 -10.79 13.82
CA SER A 67 -4.84 -9.58 13.51
C SER A 67 -5.38 -9.60 12.08
N LEU A 68 -4.54 -9.96 11.10
CA LEU A 68 -4.96 -10.04 9.70
C LEU A 68 -6.04 -11.11 9.50
N ARG A 69 -5.85 -12.33 10.03
CA ARG A 69 -6.86 -13.40 9.91
C ARG A 69 -8.20 -13.00 10.49
N ARG A 70 -8.22 -12.38 11.67
CA ARG A 70 -9.47 -11.92 12.31
C ARG A 70 -10.16 -10.83 11.51
N ARG A 71 -9.42 -9.84 11.00
CA ARG A 71 -10.00 -8.77 10.17
C ARG A 71 -10.56 -9.33 8.86
N VAL A 72 -9.86 -10.27 8.24
CA VAL A 72 -10.34 -10.94 7.01
C VAL A 72 -11.55 -11.81 7.28
N ALA A 73 -11.65 -12.46 8.44
CA ALA A 73 -12.84 -13.25 8.81
C ALA A 73 -14.11 -12.37 8.92
N CYS A 74 -14.00 -11.10 9.31
CA CYS A 74 -15.12 -10.16 9.29
C CYS A 74 -15.68 -9.90 7.88
N LEU A 75 -14.95 -10.28 6.84
CA LEU A 75 -15.33 -10.07 5.43
C LEU A 75 -16.03 -11.30 4.81
N GLU A 76 -16.29 -12.34 5.60
CA GLU A 76 -16.94 -13.56 5.12
C GLU A 76 -18.34 -13.29 4.58
N GLY A 77 -18.66 -13.87 3.42
CA GLY A 77 -19.96 -13.73 2.76
C GLY A 77 -20.15 -12.45 1.92
N LEU A 78 -19.16 -11.56 1.89
CA LEU A 78 -19.22 -10.35 1.06
C LEU A 78 -19.01 -10.64 -0.43
N SER A 79 -19.70 -9.88 -1.28
CA SER A 79 -19.45 -9.91 -2.73
C SER A 79 -18.08 -9.35 -3.07
N THR A 80 -17.37 -10.00 -3.99
CA THR A 80 -16.11 -9.50 -4.55
C THR A 80 -16.25 -8.16 -5.29
N ASP A 81 -17.49 -7.76 -5.63
CA ASP A 81 -17.77 -6.43 -6.20
C ASP A 81 -17.34 -5.29 -5.28
N VAL A 82 -17.31 -5.51 -3.97
CA VAL A 82 -16.81 -4.52 -3.00
C VAL A 82 -15.36 -4.15 -3.30
N LEU A 83 -14.52 -5.10 -3.69
CA LEU A 83 -13.11 -4.84 -4.03
C LEU A 83 -12.98 -3.86 -5.21
N ARG A 84 -13.84 -4.04 -6.23
CA ARG A 84 -13.92 -3.14 -7.37
C ARG A 84 -14.41 -1.77 -6.94
N GLY A 85 -15.47 -1.71 -6.13
CA GLY A 85 -16.00 -0.46 -5.59
C GLY A 85 -14.95 0.35 -4.82
N VAL A 86 -14.18 -0.31 -3.95
CA VAL A 86 -13.06 0.33 -3.23
C VAL A 86 -11.99 0.83 -4.20
N TYR A 87 -11.58 0.01 -5.17
CA TYR A 87 -10.56 0.38 -6.15
C TYR A 87 -10.97 1.61 -6.99
N GLU A 88 -12.22 1.65 -7.45
CA GLU A 88 -12.71 2.71 -8.34
C GLU A 88 -13.06 3.99 -7.58
N ALA A 89 -13.64 3.87 -6.38
CA ALA A 89 -14.20 5.02 -5.67
C ALA A 89 -13.25 5.63 -4.61
N ARG A 90 -12.34 4.85 -4.04
CA ARG A 90 -11.56 5.27 -2.86
C ARG A 90 -10.06 5.24 -3.04
N LEU A 91 -9.53 4.35 -3.88
CA LEU A 91 -8.09 4.22 -4.07
C LEU A 91 -7.52 5.44 -4.78
N GLN A 92 -6.71 6.21 -4.05
CA GLN A 92 -5.92 7.32 -4.59
C GLN A 92 -4.43 7.02 -4.41
N PRO A 93 -3.60 7.20 -5.46
CA PRO A 93 -2.16 7.08 -5.32
C PRO A 93 -1.63 8.20 -4.43
N SER A 94 -0.58 7.89 -3.68
CA SER A 94 0.13 8.90 -2.90
C SER A 94 0.75 9.96 -3.83
N PRO A 95 0.76 11.24 -3.41
CA PRO A 95 1.42 12.29 -4.17
C PRO A 95 2.87 11.94 -4.49
N GLY A 96 3.30 12.13 -5.73
CA GLY A 96 4.67 11.81 -6.17
C GLY A 96 4.85 10.38 -6.72
N LEU A 97 3.85 9.49 -6.60
CA LEU A 97 4.00 8.11 -7.07
C LEU A 97 4.20 8.05 -8.59
N ASP A 98 3.42 8.82 -9.36
CA ASP A 98 3.54 8.85 -10.82
C ASP A 98 4.91 9.36 -11.27
N GLU A 99 5.44 10.37 -10.59
CA GLU A 99 6.80 10.89 -10.81
C GLU A 99 7.86 9.84 -10.49
N LEU A 100 7.74 9.16 -9.35
CA LEU A 100 8.66 8.11 -8.92
C LEU A 100 8.70 6.94 -9.91
N MET A 101 7.52 6.47 -10.34
CA MET A 101 7.41 5.34 -11.26
C MET A 101 7.94 5.69 -12.66
N ARG A 102 7.73 6.94 -13.10
CA ARG A 102 8.32 7.46 -14.34
C ARG A 102 9.83 7.53 -14.24
N PHE A 103 10.35 8.11 -13.17
CA PHE A 103 11.79 8.20 -12.91
C PHE A 103 12.45 6.82 -12.90
N ALA A 104 11.86 5.86 -12.20
CA ALA A 104 12.39 4.49 -12.13
C ALA A 104 12.45 3.86 -13.54
N ARG A 105 11.39 4.01 -14.33
CA ARG A 105 11.33 3.49 -15.71
C ARG A 105 12.39 4.13 -16.61
N GLU A 106 12.53 5.46 -16.57
CA GLU A 106 13.51 6.19 -17.38
C GLU A 106 14.97 5.80 -17.08
N HIS A 107 15.24 5.40 -15.83
CA HIS A 107 16.57 5.00 -15.39
C HIS A 107 16.77 3.48 -15.32
N GLY A 108 15.82 2.68 -15.81
CA GLY A 108 15.91 1.21 -15.82
C GLY A 108 15.85 0.56 -14.43
N VAL A 109 15.45 1.30 -13.40
CA VAL A 109 15.35 0.85 -12.01
C VAL A 109 14.14 -0.06 -11.87
N LYS A 110 14.31 -1.22 -11.23
CA LYS A 110 13.18 -2.13 -10.96
C LYS A 110 12.34 -1.60 -9.81
N THR A 111 11.05 -1.93 -9.82
CA THR A 111 10.10 -1.52 -8.78
C THR A 111 9.36 -2.73 -8.21
N LEU A 112 9.25 -2.79 -6.89
CA LEU A 112 8.57 -3.85 -6.16
C LEU A 112 7.55 -3.24 -5.21
N LEU A 113 6.28 -3.60 -5.39
CA LEU A 113 5.22 -3.31 -4.43
C LEU A 113 5.04 -4.53 -3.51
N ILE A 114 5.20 -4.32 -2.21
CA ILE A 114 4.97 -5.33 -1.18
C ILE A 114 3.79 -4.87 -0.36
N SER A 115 2.85 -5.75 -0.02
CA SER A 115 1.69 -5.38 0.79
C SER A 115 1.30 -6.52 1.72
N GLY A 116 0.85 -6.18 2.92
CA GLY A 116 0.11 -7.09 3.79
C GLY A 116 -1.38 -7.23 3.42
N GLY A 117 -1.84 -6.47 2.43
CA GLY A 117 -3.20 -6.52 1.90
C GLY A 117 -3.39 -7.63 0.86
N PHE A 118 -4.22 -7.35 -0.14
CA PHE A 118 -4.74 -8.36 -1.07
C PHE A 118 -4.12 -8.27 -2.47
N THR A 119 -3.81 -9.43 -3.07
CA THR A 119 -3.36 -9.55 -4.47
C THR A 119 -4.24 -8.80 -5.48
N TYR A 120 -5.55 -8.69 -5.23
CA TYR A 120 -6.49 -7.95 -6.07
C TYR A 120 -6.05 -6.49 -6.34
N PHE A 121 -5.58 -5.78 -5.32
CA PHE A 121 -5.16 -4.37 -5.43
C PHE A 121 -3.76 -4.27 -6.02
N THR A 122 -2.81 -5.07 -5.54
CA THR A 122 -1.43 -5.01 -6.01
C THR A 122 -1.32 -5.33 -7.50
N GLU A 123 -2.06 -6.31 -8.03
CA GLU A 123 -2.06 -6.60 -9.48
C GLU A 123 -2.65 -5.46 -10.31
N ARG A 124 -3.66 -4.74 -9.80
CA ARG A 124 -4.19 -3.55 -10.49
C ARG A 124 -3.23 -2.37 -10.42
N MET A 125 -2.56 -2.19 -9.28
CA MET A 125 -1.48 -1.21 -9.15
C MET A 125 -0.33 -1.53 -10.12
N ARG A 126 0.00 -2.82 -10.28
CA ARG A 126 0.97 -3.28 -11.28
C ARG A 126 0.57 -2.88 -12.69
N ALA A 127 -0.66 -3.17 -13.08
CA ALA A 127 -1.18 -2.83 -14.40
C ALA A 127 -1.21 -1.31 -14.63
N ARG A 128 -1.60 -0.53 -13.61
CA ARG A 128 -1.76 0.92 -13.70
C ARG A 128 -0.43 1.68 -13.73
N PHE A 129 0.53 1.32 -12.87
CA PHE A 129 1.77 2.06 -12.69
C PHE A 129 3.02 1.37 -13.27
N GLY A 130 2.87 0.13 -13.75
CA GLY A 130 3.96 -0.62 -14.37
C GLY A 130 4.99 -1.14 -13.39
N TYR A 131 4.57 -1.57 -12.19
CA TYR A 131 5.48 -2.21 -11.24
C TYR A 131 6.16 -3.44 -11.86
N THR A 132 7.46 -3.60 -11.63
CA THR A 132 8.19 -4.79 -12.11
C THR A 132 7.65 -6.04 -11.39
N TYR A 133 7.51 -5.93 -10.08
CA TYR A 133 7.08 -7.01 -9.20
C TYR A 133 6.01 -6.56 -8.21
N THR A 134 5.15 -7.49 -7.81
CA THR A 134 4.12 -7.31 -6.79
C THR A 134 4.05 -8.54 -5.89
N ARG A 135 3.85 -8.32 -4.59
CA ARG A 135 3.61 -9.37 -3.59
C ARG A 135 2.57 -8.90 -2.58
N ALA A 136 1.60 -9.77 -2.29
CA ALA A 136 0.54 -9.57 -1.31
C ALA A 136 0.05 -10.94 -0.81
N ASN A 137 -0.85 -10.92 0.19
CA ASN A 137 -1.57 -12.11 0.63
C ASN A 137 -2.66 -12.54 -0.36
#